data_AF-A0AAV5WRH3-F1
#
_entry.id   AF-A0AAV5WRH3-F1
#
_cell.length_a   1.000
_cell.length_b   1.000
_cell.length_c   1.000
_cell.angle_alpha   90.00
_cell.angle_beta   90.00
_cell.angle_gamma   90.00
#
_symmetry.space_group_name_H-M   'P 1'
#
loop_
_entity.id
_entity.type
_entity.pdbx_description
1 polymer ?
#
loop_
_entity_poly.entity_id
_entity_poly.type
_entity_poly.pdbx_seq_one_letter_code
_entity_poly.pdbx_strand_id
1 'polypeptide(L)'
;TTDFQKKKAEEAQQQKIRWASWEREEVEAEARAREWDAYWDRRRQEDDDLWRNKDFANAVDKASRAGYKGKHGNFDVPEESKIELEALYLQVTVGNYGYGSCDY
;
A
#
# COMPACT_ATOMS: atom_id res chain seq x y z
N THR A 1 -3.61 -63.85 -1.55
CA THR A 1 -2.58 -62.80 -1.48
C THR A 1 -2.02 -62.80 -0.07
N THR A 2 -0.72 -62.96 0.10
CA THR A 2 -0.08 -63.01 1.44
C THR A 2 -0.19 -61.65 2.13
N ASP A 3 -0.18 -61.59 3.46
CA ASP A 3 -0.23 -60.31 4.22
C ASP A 3 0.87 -59.34 3.81
N PHE A 4 2.05 -59.88 3.46
CA PHE A 4 3.15 -59.10 2.92
C PHE A 4 2.78 -58.35 1.63
N GLN A 5 2.07 -59.00 0.71
CA GLN A 5 1.64 -58.39 -0.55
C GLN A 5 0.56 -57.32 -0.32
N LYS A 6 -0.35 -57.52 0.65
CA LYS A 6 -1.33 -56.48 1.04
C LYS A 6 -0.64 -55.25 1.61
N LYS A 7 0.29 -55.43 2.55
CA LYS A 7 1.06 -54.33 3.14
C LYS A 7 1.85 -53.56 2.08
N LYS A 8 2.48 -54.26 1.13
CA LYS A 8 3.18 -53.62 0.02
C LYS A 8 2.27 -52.83 -0.92
N ALA A 9 1.05 -53.32 -1.17
CA ALA A 9 0.07 -52.61 -1.97
C ALA A 9 -0.43 -51.33 -1.26
N GLU A 10 -0.65 -51.39 0.06
CA GLU A 10 -1.01 -50.22 0.87
C GLU A 10 0.10 -49.16 0.90
N GLU A 11 1.36 -49.57 1.11
CA GLU A 11 2.51 -48.67 1.05
C GLU A 11 2.61 -47.98 -0.32
N ALA A 12 2.41 -48.72 -1.42
CA ALA A 12 2.42 -48.15 -2.77
C ALA A 12 1.28 -47.16 -3.01
N GLN A 13 0.09 -47.41 -2.47
CA GLN A 13 -1.04 -46.47 -2.54
C GLN A 13 -0.76 -45.20 -1.75
N GLN A 14 -0.20 -45.31 -0.53
CA GLN A 14 0.19 -44.15 0.26
C GLN A 14 1.24 -43.28 -0.44
N GLN A 15 2.22 -43.89 -1.12
CA GLN A 15 3.20 -43.13 -1.89
C GLN A 15 2.57 -42.37 -3.06
N LYS A 16 1.60 -42.98 -3.77
CA LYS A 16 0.86 -42.30 -4.84
C LYS A 16 0.06 -41.11 -4.31
N ILE A 17 -0.63 -41.29 -3.18
CA ILE A 17 -1.38 -40.20 -2.53
C ILE A 17 -0.43 -39.07 -2.13
N ARG A 18 0.72 -39.40 -1.53
CA ARG A 18 1.72 -38.41 -1.12
C ARG A 18 2.27 -37.62 -2.30
N TRP A 19 2.55 -38.30 -3.42
CA TRP A 19 2.97 -37.65 -4.66
C TRP A 19 1.92 -36.68 -5.18
N ALA A 20 0.66 -37.13 -5.27
CA ALA A 20 -0.44 -36.29 -5.74
C ALA A 20 -0.70 -35.07 -4.82
N SER A 21 -0.54 -35.23 -3.50
CA SER A 21 -0.61 -34.11 -2.56
C SER A 21 0.52 -33.10 -2.79
N TRP A 22 1.74 -33.58 -3.02
CA TRP A 22 2.89 -32.73 -3.30
C TRP A 22 2.71 -31.91 -4.59
N GLU A 23 2.24 -32.52 -5.67
CA GLU A 23 1.94 -31.80 -6.93
C GLU A 23 0.88 -30.70 -6.71
N ARG A 24 -0.15 -30.99 -5.90
CA ARG A 24 -1.15 -29.98 -5.54
C ARG A 24 -0.57 -28.84 -4.72
N GLU A 25 0.24 -29.15 -3.71
CA GLU A 25 0.88 -28.15 -2.85
C GLU A 25 1.81 -27.23 -3.65
N GLU A 26 2.50 -27.76 -4.66
CA GLU A 26 3.33 -26.97 -5.58
C GLU A 26 2.49 -25.93 -6.33
N VAL A 27 1.39 -26.36 -6.96
CA VAL A 27 0.49 -25.45 -7.68
C VAL A 27 -0.14 -24.39 -6.76
N GLU A 28 -0.55 -24.79 -5.55
CA GLU A 28 -1.07 -23.84 -4.55
C GLU A 28 0.00 -22.85 -4.08
N ALA A 29 1.26 -23.27 -3.97
CA ALA A 29 2.38 -22.40 -3.61
C ALA A 29 2.67 -21.38 -4.73
N GLU A 30 2.66 -21.80 -5.99
CA GLU A 30 2.77 -20.89 -7.13
C GLU A 30 1.64 -19.85 -7.17
N ALA A 31 0.41 -20.29 -6.91
CA ALA A 31 -0.74 -19.38 -6.86
C ALA A 31 -0.57 -18.34 -5.76
N ARG A 32 -0.17 -18.75 -4.55
CA ARG A 32 0.11 -17.83 -3.44
C ARG A 32 1.25 -16.85 -3.73
N ALA A 33 2.28 -17.29 -4.44
CA ALA A 33 3.36 -16.41 -4.86
C ALA A 33 2.85 -15.30 -5.80
N ARG A 34 2.00 -15.65 -6.77
CA ARG A 34 1.37 -14.65 -7.67
C ARG A 34 0.47 -13.66 -6.91
N GLU A 35 -0.31 -14.15 -5.96
CA GLU A 35 -1.15 -13.28 -5.11
C GLU A 35 -0.30 -12.32 -4.27
N TRP A 36 0.82 -12.80 -3.73
CA TRP A 36 1.75 -12.00 -2.95
C TRP A 36 2.41 -10.90 -3.79
N ASP A 37 2.88 -11.23 -5.00
CA ASP A 37 3.45 -10.26 -5.92
C ASP A 37 2.44 -9.19 -6.31
N ALA A 38 1.20 -9.59 -6.64
CA ALA A 38 0.12 -8.67 -6.97
C ALA A 38 -0.25 -7.73 -5.79
N TYR A 39 -0.22 -8.24 -4.56
CA TYR A 39 -0.43 -7.44 -3.36
C TYR A 39 0.63 -6.32 -3.24
N TRP A 40 1.91 -6.66 -3.42
CA TRP A 40 3.00 -5.69 -3.32
C TRP A 40 3.03 -4.71 -4.49
N ASP A 41 2.65 -5.13 -5.69
CA ASP A 41 2.49 -4.23 -6.83
C ASP A 41 1.42 -3.17 -6.57
N ARG A 42 0.25 -3.57 -6.07
CA ARG A 42 -0.80 -2.62 -5.70
C ARG A 42 -0.31 -1.66 -4.62
N ARG A 43 0.36 -2.18 -3.60
CA ARG A 43 0.86 -1.36 -2.49
C ARG A 43 1.90 -0.33 -2.94
N ARG A 44 2.80 -0.72 -3.86
CA ARG A 44 3.76 0.22 -4.48
C ARG A 44 3.06 1.33 -5.24
N GLN A 45 2.02 1.00 -6.01
CA GLN A 45 1.24 2.01 -6.75
C GLN A 45 0.54 2.97 -5.79
N GLU A 46 -0.09 2.46 -4.73
CA GLU A 46 -0.75 3.28 -3.71
C GLU A 46 0.25 4.20 -2.99
N ASP A 47 1.45 3.71 -2.62
CA ASP A 47 2.50 4.51 -1.98
C ASP A 47 3.07 5.59 -2.92
N ASP A 48 3.28 5.27 -4.21
CA ASP A 48 3.75 6.22 -5.23
C ASP A 48 2.71 7.33 -5.48
N ASP A 49 1.42 6.98 -5.56
CA ASP A 49 0.34 7.94 -5.74
C ASP A 49 0.14 8.82 -4.50
N LEU A 50 0.29 8.26 -3.29
CA LEU A 50 0.31 9.01 -2.04
C LEU A 50 1.46 10.03 -2.01
N TRP A 51 2.66 9.62 -2.46
CA TRP A 51 3.80 10.53 -2.51
C TRP A 51 3.61 11.66 -3.54
N ARG A 52 3.08 11.34 -4.73
CA ARG A 52 2.72 12.36 -5.74
C ARG A 52 1.69 13.36 -5.23
N ASN A 53 0.69 12.90 -4.50
CA ASN A 53 -0.32 13.79 -3.90
C ASN A 53 0.31 14.73 -2.87
N LYS A 54 1.26 14.23 -2.06
CA LYS A 54 1.99 15.06 -1.09
C LYS A 54 2.87 16.11 -1.77
N ASP A 55 3.60 15.73 -2.81
CA ASP A 55 4.46 16.65 -3.56
C ASP A 55 3.64 17.71 -4.31
N PHE A 56 2.49 17.31 -4.88
CA PHE A 56 1.55 18.24 -5.49
C PHE A 56 0.96 19.21 -4.46
N ALA A 57 0.51 18.72 -3.29
CA ALA A 57 0.02 19.55 -2.21
C ALA A 57 1.09 20.55 -1.71
N ASN A 58 2.35 20.12 -1.62
CA ASN A 58 3.47 20.97 -1.21
C ASN A 58 3.81 22.03 -2.28
N ALA A 59 3.72 21.68 -3.57
CA ALA A 59 3.89 22.62 -4.66
C ALA A 59 2.79 23.69 -4.67
N VAL A 60 1.53 23.29 -4.46
CA VAL A 60 0.38 24.19 -4.39
C VAL A 60 0.46 25.11 -3.18
N ASP A 61 0.84 24.60 -2.00
CA ASP A 61 1.04 25.43 -0.80
C ASP A 61 2.11 26.50 -1.01
N LYS A 62 3.30 26.10 -1.50
CA LYS A 62 4.40 27.02 -1.79
C LYS A 62 4.02 28.09 -2.82
N ALA A 63 3.35 27.68 -3.90
CA ALA A 63 2.89 28.60 -4.92
C ALA A 63 1.84 29.59 -4.37
N SER A 64 0.92 29.12 -3.52
CA SER A 64 -0.12 29.95 -2.93
C SER A 64 0.42 30.96 -1.93
N ARG A 65 1.49 30.61 -1.19
CA ARG A 65 2.13 31.48 -0.18
C ARG A 65 3.14 32.47 -0.76
N ALA A 66 3.67 32.21 -1.96
CA ALA A 66 4.69 33.04 -2.59
C ALA A 66 4.20 34.44 -3.04
N GLY A 67 2.89 34.63 -3.15
CA GLY A 67 2.31 35.84 -3.71
C GLY A 67 2.58 35.98 -5.21
N TYR A 68 2.23 37.12 -5.79
CA TYR A 68 2.45 37.42 -7.19
C TYR A 68 3.41 38.59 -7.34
N LYS A 69 4.48 38.42 -8.11
CA LYS A 69 5.36 39.53 -8.53
C LYS A 69 5.45 39.51 -10.05
N GLY A 70 4.92 40.54 -10.71
CA GLY A 70 4.89 40.55 -12.16
C GLY A 70 4.54 41.90 -12.78
N LYS A 71 4.40 41.91 -14.11
CA LYS A 71 4.14 43.11 -14.91
C LYS A 71 2.85 43.85 -14.50
N HIS A 72 1.89 43.13 -13.93
CA HIS A 72 0.60 43.67 -13.50
C HIS A 72 0.55 44.06 -12.01
N GLY A 73 1.70 44.06 -11.32
CA GLY A 73 1.81 44.49 -9.94
C GLY A 73 2.45 43.44 -9.04
N ASN A 74 2.52 43.79 -7.77
CA ASN A 74 3.08 42.97 -6.72
C ASN A 74 2.02 42.75 -5.65
N PHE A 75 1.66 41.50 -5.40
CA PHE A 75 0.77 41.07 -4.34
C PHE A 75 1.54 40.19 -3.38
N ASP A 76 1.63 40.63 -2.13
CA ASP A 76 2.10 39.81 -1.03
C ASP A 76 0.91 39.23 -0.29
N VAL A 77 0.95 37.93 -0.03
CA VAL A 77 -0.11 37.24 0.71
C VAL A 77 -0.10 37.77 2.15
N PRO A 78 -1.25 38.23 2.68
CA PRO A 78 -1.37 38.63 4.09
C PRO A 78 -1.02 37.47 5.03
N GLU A 79 -0.49 37.78 6.20
CA GLU A 79 0.01 36.76 7.14
C GLU A 79 -1.12 35.84 7.63
N GLU A 80 -2.30 36.39 7.88
CA GLU A 80 -3.51 35.64 8.25
C GLU A 80 -3.85 34.56 7.21
N SER A 81 -3.83 34.91 5.92
CA SER A 81 -4.08 33.96 4.83
C SER A 81 -2.99 32.90 4.70
N LYS A 82 -1.72 33.20 5.04
CA LYS A 82 -0.66 32.19 5.06
C LYS A 82 -0.87 31.15 6.16
N ILE A 83 -1.36 31.57 7.33
CA ILE A 83 -1.68 30.68 8.45
C ILE A 83 -2.84 29.75 8.05
N GLU A 84 -3.87 30.27 7.39
CA GLU A 84 -4.99 29.47 6.88
C GLU A 84 -4.54 28.45 5.82
N LEU A 85 -3.68 28.87 4.88
CA LEU A 85 -3.11 27.97 3.85
C LEU A 85 -2.24 26.87 4.47
N GLU A 86 -1.43 27.20 5.47
CA GLU A 86 -0.63 26.23 6.21
C GLU A 86 -1.51 25.23 6.97
N ALA A 87 -2.59 25.70 7.58
CA ALA A 87 -3.58 24.84 8.22
C ALA A 87 -4.21 23.85 7.21
N LEU A 88 -4.60 24.34 6.03
CA LEU A 88 -5.13 23.52 4.94
C LEU A 88 -4.12 22.50 4.42
N TYR A 89 -2.86 22.89 4.21
CA TYR A 89 -1.78 22.00 3.74
C TYR A 89 -1.55 20.85 4.72
N LEU A 90 -1.45 21.15 6.01
CA LEU A 90 -1.25 20.16 7.06
C LEU A 90 -2.48 19.24 7.24
N GLN A 91 -3.71 19.75 7.02
CA GLN A 91 -4.92 18.91 7.04
C GLN A 91 -4.88 17.85 5.94
N VAL A 92 -4.41 18.22 4.75
CA VAL A 92 -4.34 17.32 3.59
C VAL A 92 -3.15 16.37 3.68
N THR A 93 -2.01 16.81 4.22
CA THR A 93 -0.75 16.04 4.18
C THR A 93 -0.48 15.19 5.41
N VAL A 94 -1.02 15.54 6.58
CA VAL A 94 -0.74 14.83 7.83
C VAL A 94 -1.93 13.98 8.28
N GLY A 95 -3.15 14.29 7.82
CA GLY A 95 -4.35 13.52 8.12
C GLY A 95 -4.70 13.53 9.61
N ASN A 96 -5.76 14.25 9.97
CA ASN A 96 -6.26 14.43 11.34
C ASN A 96 -5.40 15.37 12.21
N TYR A 97 -5.76 16.66 12.19
CA TYR A 97 -5.45 17.52 13.33
C TYR A 97 -6.22 16.98 14.54
N GLY A 98 -5.48 16.44 15.51
CA GLY A 98 -6.03 15.87 16.73
C GLY A 98 -7.07 16.76 17.39
N TYR A 99 -8.33 16.46 17.12
CA TYR A 99 -9.47 16.76 17.97
C TYR A 99 -10.26 15.46 18.11
N GLY A 100 -9.73 14.55 18.96
CA GLY A 100 -10.47 13.37 19.39
C GLY A 100 -9.65 12.09 19.46
N SER A 101 -8.86 11.95 20.52
CA SER A 101 -8.93 10.76 21.39
C SER A 101 -8.16 11.07 22.66
N CYS A 102 -8.86 11.62 23.65
CA CYS A 102 -8.50 11.39 25.03
C CYS A 102 -8.67 9.88 25.28
N ASP A 103 -7.61 9.10 25.07
CA ASP A 103 -7.48 7.76 25.61
C ASP A 103 -6.38 7.80 26.69
N TYR A 104 -6.85 7.75 27.94
CA TYR A 104 -6.20 7.52 29.23
C TYR A 104 -4.97 8.36 29.63
#